data_AF-A0A2S0L8Q1-F1
#
_entry.id   AF-A0A2S0L8Q1-F1
#
_cell.length_a   1.000
_cell.length_b   1.000
_cell.length_c   1.000
_cell.angle_alpha   90.00
_cell.angle_beta   90.00
_cell.angle_gamma   90.00
#
_symmetry.space_group_name_H-M   'P 1'
#
loop_
_entity.id
_entity.type
_entity.pdbx_description
1 polymer ?
#
loop_
_entity_poly.entity_id
_entity_poly.type
_entity_poly.pdbx_seq_one_letter_code
_entity_poly.pdbx_strand_id
1 'polypeptide(L)'
;MKEKGIKRIDIDDYPAVKVHLDTFYEQLEKRQDKGDTPYNLRNCAYIEDFYSQVLAWQRITKENQFCLTEKGMVILDSMAFISGIEQYKYWLLALLNSKLIYAWVKWNVHEYGDTGFRLSNQYVQEIPIIFPKDKEIEQEIITLLNEKQYHKIDIIIYKLYDLSDEEVDFIENI
;
A
#
# COMPACT_ATOMS: atom_id res chain seq x y z
N MET A 1 13.81 16.24 -6.80
CA MET A 1 13.11 17.14 -7.76
C MET A 1 13.94 18.32 -8.28
N LYS A 2 14.92 18.88 -7.55
CA LYS A 2 15.84 19.91 -8.12
C LYS A 2 16.60 19.38 -9.33
N GLU A 3 17.07 18.14 -9.26
CA GLU A 3 17.68 17.40 -10.36
C GLU A 3 16.72 17.15 -11.54
N LYS A 4 15.41 17.10 -11.27
CA LYS A 4 14.34 17.01 -12.29
C LYS A 4 13.89 18.39 -12.80
N GLY A 5 14.53 19.48 -12.39
CA GLY A 5 14.21 20.84 -12.81
C GLY A 5 12.88 21.41 -12.30
N ILE A 6 12.22 20.75 -11.35
CA ILE A 6 10.95 21.23 -10.78
C ILE A 6 11.24 22.44 -9.88
N LYS A 7 10.64 23.58 -10.22
CA LYS A 7 10.79 24.83 -9.46
C LYS A 7 10.04 24.76 -8.13
N ARG A 8 10.52 25.52 -7.15
CA ARG A 8 9.78 25.76 -5.91
C ARG A 8 8.44 26.44 -6.21
N ILE A 9 7.45 26.21 -5.34
CA ILE A 9 6.22 26.98 -5.34
C ILE A 9 6.56 28.42 -4.98
N ASP A 10 6.08 29.37 -5.78
CA ASP A 10 6.11 30.78 -5.42
C ASP A 10 4.91 31.09 -4.53
N ILE A 11 5.18 31.58 -3.31
CA ILE A 11 4.12 31.82 -2.32
C ILE A 11 3.24 33.01 -2.72
N ASP A 12 3.76 33.91 -3.56
CA ASP A 12 3.04 35.07 -4.04
C ASP A 12 1.91 34.70 -5.03
N ASP A 13 1.97 33.50 -5.64
CA ASP A 13 0.87 32.95 -6.45
C ASP A 13 -0.35 32.53 -5.59
N TYR A 14 -0.19 32.44 -4.25
CA TYR A 14 -1.21 31.96 -3.31
C TYR A 14 -1.42 32.95 -2.14
N PRO A 15 -1.99 34.14 -2.39
CA PRO A 15 -2.05 35.23 -1.40
C PRO A 15 -2.81 34.85 -0.12
N ALA A 16 -3.90 34.09 -0.22
CA ALA A 16 -4.65 33.65 0.96
C ALA A 16 -3.81 32.70 1.85
N VAL A 17 -3.02 31.81 1.23
CA VAL A 17 -2.12 30.90 1.95
C VAL A 17 -0.97 31.67 2.57
N LYS A 18 -0.38 32.62 1.83
CA LYS A 18 0.68 33.49 2.34
C LYS A 18 0.25 34.23 3.60
N VAL A 19 -0.91 34.92 3.55
CA VAL A 19 -1.46 35.65 4.69
C VAL A 19 -1.65 34.74 5.90
N HIS A 20 -2.12 33.52 5.69
CA HIS A 20 -2.24 32.55 6.79
C HIS A 20 -0.86 32.15 7.35
N LEU A 21 0.11 31.82 6.49
CA LEU A 21 1.45 31.41 6.90
C LEU A 21 2.26 32.54 7.57
N ASP A 22 2.03 33.79 7.18
CA ASP A 22 2.67 34.97 7.78
C ASP A 22 2.36 35.08 9.28
N THR A 23 1.19 34.60 9.73
CA THR A 23 0.84 34.56 11.17
C THR A 23 1.76 33.62 11.97
N PHE A 24 2.54 32.76 11.31
CA PHE A 24 3.47 31.81 11.89
C PHE A 24 4.93 32.03 11.44
N TYR A 25 5.26 33.18 10.84
CA TYR A 25 6.55 33.40 10.17
C TYR A 25 7.76 33.10 11.06
N GLU A 26 7.80 33.59 12.30
CA GLU A 26 8.93 33.34 13.21
C GLU A 26 9.19 31.85 13.47
N GLN A 27 8.12 31.04 13.45
CA GLN A 27 8.20 29.60 13.67
C GLN A 27 8.69 28.92 12.40
N LEU A 28 8.16 29.33 11.23
CA LEU A 28 8.56 28.84 9.91
C LEU A 28 10.06 29.09 9.65
N GLU A 29 10.54 30.28 9.98
CA GLU A 29 11.94 30.67 9.78
C GLU A 29 12.92 29.78 10.57
N LYS A 30 12.56 29.39 11.79
CA LYS A 30 13.38 28.57 12.68
C LYS A 30 13.43 27.09 12.30
N ARG A 31 12.53 26.62 11.42
CA ARG A 31 12.51 25.21 11.01
C ARG A 31 13.80 24.83 10.29
N GLN A 32 14.26 23.61 10.55
CA GLN A 32 15.38 23.00 9.85
C GLN A 32 14.94 22.43 8.49
N ASP A 33 13.79 21.77 8.42
CA ASP A 33 13.22 21.21 7.19
C ASP A 33 12.52 22.26 6.31
N LYS A 34 13.22 23.35 5.96
CA LYS A 34 12.75 24.35 5.00
C LYS A 34 13.38 24.16 3.62
N GLY A 35 12.64 24.55 2.59
CA GLY A 35 13.11 24.62 1.22
C GLY A 35 13.88 25.91 0.97
N ASP A 36 13.70 26.50 -0.20
CA ASP A 36 14.40 27.71 -0.60
C ASP A 36 13.92 28.97 0.16
N THR A 37 12.70 28.94 0.71
CA THR A 37 12.14 30.01 1.58
C THR A 37 11.48 29.39 2.82
N PRO A 38 11.20 30.18 3.88
CA PRO A 38 10.44 29.70 5.05
C PRO A 38 9.06 29.13 4.72
N TYR A 39 8.46 29.55 3.60
CA TYR A 39 7.15 29.08 3.13
C TYR A 39 7.21 27.76 2.37
N ASN A 40 8.40 27.29 1.97
CA ASN A 40 8.55 26.05 1.24
C ASN A 40 8.99 24.92 2.17
N LEU A 41 8.39 23.73 2.03
CA LEU A 41 8.94 22.51 2.60
C LEU A 41 10.23 22.12 1.88
N ARG A 42 11.07 21.32 2.54
CA ARG A 42 12.21 20.68 1.88
C ARG A 42 11.77 19.89 0.65
N ASN A 43 12.66 19.75 -0.32
CA ASN A 43 12.41 18.92 -1.50
C ASN A 43 12.28 17.44 -1.10
N CYS A 44 11.15 16.81 -1.39
CA CYS A 44 10.94 15.38 -1.15
C CYS A 44 11.22 14.57 -2.41
N ALA A 45 12.18 13.64 -2.38
CA ALA A 45 12.49 12.81 -3.54
C ALA A 45 11.30 11.96 -4.03
N TYR A 46 10.36 11.66 -3.12
CA TYR A 46 9.24 10.73 -3.30
C TYR A 46 7.88 11.44 -3.53
N ILE A 47 7.83 12.73 -3.90
CA ILE A 47 6.54 13.41 -4.10
C ILE A 47 5.71 12.76 -5.22
N GLU A 48 6.39 12.29 -6.27
CA GLU A 48 5.74 11.67 -7.42
C GLU A 48 5.04 10.37 -7.02
N ASP A 49 5.56 9.70 -6.00
CA ASP A 49 5.00 8.45 -5.48
C ASP A 49 3.62 8.66 -4.85
N PHE A 50 3.33 9.84 -4.30
CA PHE A 50 1.98 10.19 -3.81
C PHE A 50 0.95 10.32 -4.93
N TYR A 51 1.39 10.55 -6.17
CA TYR A 51 0.50 10.58 -7.33
C TYR A 51 0.34 9.21 -7.98
N SER A 52 1.18 8.23 -7.60
CA SER A 52 1.07 6.86 -8.08
C SER A 52 -0.13 6.14 -7.44
N GLN A 53 -0.60 5.09 -8.11
CA GLN A 53 -1.53 4.14 -7.50
C GLN A 53 -0.75 3.26 -6.53
N VAL A 54 -1.27 3.08 -5.32
CA VAL A 54 -0.64 2.26 -4.27
C VAL A 54 -1.55 1.14 -3.82
N LEU A 55 -0.97 0.09 -3.25
CA LEU A 55 -1.71 -0.97 -2.56
C LEU A 55 -1.71 -0.65 -1.07
N ALA A 56 -2.87 -0.37 -0.50
CA ALA A 56 -3.02 0.10 0.88
C ALA A 56 -3.75 -0.93 1.76
N TRP A 57 -3.51 -0.88 3.07
CA TRP A 57 -4.20 -1.69 4.07
C TRP A 57 -4.31 -0.95 5.42
N GLN A 58 -5.23 -1.40 6.25
CA GLN A 58 -5.35 -0.94 7.63
C GLN A 58 -4.42 -1.73 8.54
N ARG A 59 -3.68 -1.04 9.42
CA ARG A 59 -2.74 -1.70 10.35
C ARG A 59 -3.43 -2.47 11.47
N ILE A 60 -4.68 -2.14 11.78
CA ILE A 60 -5.53 -2.85 12.73
C ILE A 60 -6.71 -3.40 11.94
N THR A 61 -6.84 -4.72 11.85
CA THR A 61 -7.84 -5.37 11.02
C THR A 61 -8.27 -6.71 11.61
N LYS A 62 -9.47 -7.21 11.26
CA LYS A 62 -9.92 -8.56 11.65
C LYS A 62 -9.44 -9.64 10.67
N GLU A 63 -9.17 -9.26 9.44
CA GLU A 63 -8.71 -10.14 8.37
C GLU A 63 -7.80 -9.35 7.42
N ASN A 64 -7.03 -10.04 6.59
CA ASN A 64 -6.23 -9.40 5.55
C ASN A 64 -7.15 -8.68 4.55
N GLN A 65 -7.10 -7.34 4.56
CA GLN A 65 -7.87 -6.49 3.65
C GLN A 65 -6.96 -5.47 3.00
N PHE A 66 -6.64 -5.71 1.74
CA PHE A 66 -5.79 -4.86 0.91
C PHE A 66 -6.62 -4.27 -0.24
N CYS A 67 -6.38 -3.01 -0.58
CA CYS A 67 -7.06 -2.33 -1.68
C CYS A 67 -6.09 -1.54 -2.55
N LEU A 68 -6.40 -1.44 -3.84
CA LEU A 68 -5.73 -0.50 -4.74
C LEU A 68 -6.39 0.87 -4.60
N THR A 69 -5.58 1.90 -4.39
CA THR A 69 -6.08 3.28 -4.38
C THR A 69 -6.33 3.79 -5.79
N GLU A 70 -7.05 4.89 -5.93
CA GLU A 70 -6.99 5.67 -7.17
C GLU A 70 -5.65 6.43 -7.25
N LYS A 71 -5.23 6.79 -8.47
CA LYS A 71 -4.03 7.61 -8.67
C LYS A 71 -4.24 8.99 -8.04
N GLY A 72 -3.27 9.44 -7.24
CA GLY A 72 -3.35 10.71 -6.52
C GLY A 72 -4.22 10.70 -5.26
N MET A 73 -4.78 9.54 -4.89
CA MET A 73 -5.46 9.40 -3.62
C MET A 73 -4.45 9.36 -2.47
N VAL A 74 -4.70 10.17 -1.44
CA VAL A 74 -3.90 10.18 -0.21
C VAL A 74 -4.59 9.31 0.83
N ILE A 75 -3.83 8.47 1.52
CA ILE A 75 -4.34 7.63 2.61
C ILE A 75 -4.07 8.27 3.98
N LEU A 76 -4.80 7.80 4.99
CA LEU A 76 -4.61 8.25 6.38
C LEU A 76 -3.34 7.66 6.99
N ASP A 77 -2.74 8.36 7.94
CA ASP A 77 -1.57 7.88 8.70
C ASP A 77 -1.86 6.57 9.47
N SER A 78 -3.12 6.29 9.81
CA SER A 78 -3.51 5.02 10.43
C SER A 78 -3.32 3.80 9.52
N MET A 79 -3.17 4.00 8.21
CA MET A 79 -2.98 2.97 7.20
C MET A 79 -1.49 2.81 6.82
N ALA A 80 -1.22 1.79 6.02
CA ALA A 80 0.08 1.60 5.38
C ALA A 80 -0.12 1.26 3.89
N PHE A 81 0.94 1.35 3.10
CA PHE A 81 0.88 1.11 1.66
C PHE A 81 2.19 0.61 1.06
N ILE A 82 2.06 0.00 -0.12
CA ILE A 82 3.14 -0.40 -1.01
C ILE A 82 3.04 0.46 -2.28
N SER A 83 4.12 1.18 -2.61
CA SER A 83 4.26 1.92 -3.87
C SER A 83 5.06 1.12 -4.90
N GLY A 84 5.13 1.59 -6.15
CA GLY A 84 5.93 0.93 -7.20
C GLY A 84 5.39 -0.42 -7.67
N ILE A 85 4.12 -0.72 -7.40
CA ILE A 85 3.48 -2.02 -7.65
C ILE A 85 2.85 -2.16 -9.04
N GLU A 86 2.97 -1.17 -9.94
CA GLU A 86 2.18 -1.10 -11.18
C GLU A 86 2.23 -2.40 -12.02
N GLN A 87 3.40 -3.04 -12.09
CA GLN A 87 3.60 -4.28 -12.86
C GLN A 87 2.91 -5.50 -12.24
N TYR A 88 2.65 -5.52 -10.93
CA TYR A 88 2.15 -6.69 -10.20
C TYR A 88 0.89 -6.39 -9.40
N LYS A 89 0.25 -5.25 -9.65
CA LYS A 89 -0.78 -4.69 -8.75
C LYS A 89 -1.97 -5.63 -8.56
N TYR A 90 -2.41 -6.29 -9.62
CA TYR A 90 -3.54 -7.21 -9.56
C TYR A 90 -3.16 -8.55 -8.95
N TRP A 91 -1.95 -9.05 -9.24
CA TRP A 91 -1.40 -10.24 -8.57
C TRP A 91 -1.27 -10.02 -7.06
N LEU A 92 -0.62 -8.93 -6.64
CA LEU A 92 -0.45 -8.61 -5.22
C LEU A 92 -1.79 -8.38 -4.53
N LEU A 93 -2.74 -7.71 -5.19
CA LEU A 93 -4.08 -7.53 -4.66
C LEU A 93 -4.78 -8.88 -4.44
N ALA A 94 -4.71 -9.79 -5.41
CA ALA A 94 -5.30 -11.12 -5.30
C ALA A 94 -4.64 -11.96 -4.20
N LEU A 95 -3.30 -12.07 -4.24
CA LEU A 95 -2.54 -12.85 -3.28
C LEU A 95 -2.75 -12.35 -1.84
N LEU A 96 -2.59 -11.05 -1.59
CA LEU A 96 -2.66 -10.50 -0.24
C LEU A 96 -4.07 -10.54 0.36
N ASN A 97 -5.11 -10.73 -0.44
CA ASN A 97 -6.48 -10.95 0.02
C ASN A 97 -6.90 -12.44 0.01
N SER A 98 -5.99 -13.37 -0.33
CA SER A 98 -6.30 -14.81 -0.37
C SER A 98 -6.44 -15.44 1.01
N LYS A 99 -7.06 -16.63 1.04
CA LYS A 99 -7.11 -17.47 2.25
C LYS A 99 -5.74 -17.97 2.69
N LEU A 100 -4.82 -18.21 1.75
CA LEU A 100 -3.44 -18.58 2.07
C LEU A 100 -2.77 -17.48 2.90
N ILE A 101 -2.92 -16.21 2.50
CA ILE A 101 -2.36 -15.10 3.27
C ILE A 101 -3.11 -14.87 4.58
N TYR A 102 -4.41 -15.13 4.63
CA TYR A 102 -5.15 -15.12 5.90
C TYR A 102 -4.59 -16.15 6.90
N ALA A 103 -4.34 -17.38 6.46
CA ALA A 103 -3.72 -18.43 7.25
C ALA A 103 -2.34 -17.99 7.77
N TRP A 104 -1.51 -17.44 6.87
CA TRP A 104 -0.20 -16.89 7.23
C TRP A 104 -0.30 -15.78 8.28
N VAL A 105 -1.27 -14.86 8.14
CA VAL A 105 -1.49 -13.77 9.11
C VAL A 105 -1.86 -14.33 10.48
N LYS A 106 -2.77 -15.31 10.55
CA LYS A 106 -3.16 -15.95 11.82
C LYS A 106 -1.99 -16.57 12.57
N TRP A 107 -1.00 -17.10 11.87
CA TRP A 107 0.14 -17.77 12.52
C TRP A 107 1.30 -16.85 12.87
N ASN A 108 1.49 -15.77 12.10
CA ASN A 108 2.70 -14.97 12.18
C ASN A 108 2.48 -13.56 12.75
N VAL A 109 1.23 -13.10 12.83
CA VAL A 109 0.90 -11.73 13.27
C VAL A 109 0.31 -11.74 14.66
N HIS A 110 0.80 -10.85 15.53
CA HIS A 110 0.22 -10.69 16.86
C HIS A 110 -1.25 -10.26 16.79
N GLU A 111 -2.06 -10.95 17.58
CA GLU A 111 -3.43 -10.55 17.84
C GLU A 111 -3.49 -9.20 18.56
N TYR A 112 -4.52 -8.44 18.24
CA TYR A 112 -4.82 -7.14 18.80
C TYR A 112 -6.26 -7.17 19.34
N GLY A 113 -6.38 -7.22 20.67
CA GLY A 113 -7.64 -7.52 21.34
C GLY A 113 -8.02 -8.99 21.17
N ASP A 114 -9.33 -9.29 21.12
CA ASP A 114 -9.81 -10.69 21.13
C ASP A 114 -9.96 -11.30 19.72
N THR A 115 -10.00 -10.47 18.66
CA THR A 115 -10.33 -10.94 17.28
C THR A 115 -9.60 -10.19 16.17
N GLY A 116 -8.74 -9.22 16.51
CA GLY A 116 -8.04 -8.40 15.54
C GLY A 116 -6.58 -8.81 15.39
N PHE A 117 -5.94 -8.27 14.37
CA PHE A 117 -4.50 -8.37 14.12
C PHE A 117 -3.91 -6.98 14.02
N ARG A 118 -2.67 -6.84 14.51
CA ARG A 118 -1.84 -5.66 14.20
C ARG A 118 -0.94 -5.96 13.00
N LEU A 119 -1.49 -5.85 11.79
CA LEU A 119 -0.80 -6.04 10.52
C LEU A 119 0.10 -4.84 10.17
N SER A 120 1.16 -4.66 10.95
CA SER A 120 2.19 -3.62 10.72
C SER A 120 3.17 -4.02 9.60
N ASN A 121 3.91 -3.04 9.07
CA ASN A 121 4.86 -3.25 7.96
C ASN A 121 5.86 -4.39 8.20
N GLN A 122 6.31 -4.56 9.45
CA GLN A 122 7.24 -5.63 9.83
C GLN A 122 6.72 -7.04 9.56
N TYR A 123 5.40 -7.24 9.49
CA TYR A 123 4.81 -8.52 9.15
C TYR A 123 4.55 -8.63 7.65
N VAL A 124 4.01 -7.57 7.05
CA VAL A 124 3.71 -7.56 5.60
C VAL A 124 4.97 -7.77 4.76
N GLN A 125 6.13 -7.29 5.24
CA GLN A 125 7.43 -7.48 4.59
C GLN A 125 7.92 -8.93 4.61
N GLU A 126 7.41 -9.76 5.53
CA GLU A 126 7.81 -11.17 5.69
C GLU A 126 6.85 -12.13 4.97
N ILE A 127 5.78 -11.63 4.36
CA ILE A 127 4.85 -12.44 3.59
C ILE A 127 5.60 -13.06 2.40
N PRO A 128 5.63 -14.40 2.25
CA PRO A 128 6.24 -15.04 1.10
C PRO A 128 5.44 -14.74 -0.16
N ILE A 129 6.07 -14.16 -1.18
CA ILE A 129 5.44 -13.82 -2.46
C ILE A 129 6.11 -14.60 -3.59
N ILE A 130 5.35 -15.49 -4.23
CA ILE A 130 5.72 -16.08 -5.51
C ILE A 130 5.17 -15.17 -6.60
N PHE A 131 6.02 -14.72 -7.53
CA PHE A 131 5.55 -13.97 -8.70
C PHE A 131 5.29 -14.95 -9.85
N PRO A 132 4.09 -14.95 -10.47
CA PRO A 132 3.82 -15.79 -11.62
C PRO A 132 4.80 -15.44 -12.75
N LYS A 133 5.45 -16.44 -13.32
CA LYS A 133 6.36 -16.28 -14.47
C LYS A 133 5.59 -16.06 -15.77
N ASP A 134 4.34 -16.53 -15.80
CA ASP A 134 3.47 -16.49 -16.96
C ASP A 134 2.50 -15.31 -16.88
N LYS A 135 2.47 -14.51 -17.94
CA LYS A 135 1.53 -13.38 -18.07
C LYS A 135 0.08 -13.85 -18.24
N GLU A 136 -0.15 -15.07 -18.73
CA GLU A 136 -1.50 -15.62 -18.89
C GLU A 136 -2.19 -15.80 -17.54
N ILE A 137 -1.45 -16.24 -16.51
CA ILE A 137 -1.96 -16.39 -15.14
C ILE A 137 -2.38 -15.04 -14.57
N GLU A 138 -1.60 -13.99 -14.79
CA GLU A 138 -1.97 -12.65 -14.33
C GLU A 138 -3.26 -12.16 -15.02
N GLN A 139 -3.41 -12.41 -16.32
CA GLN A 139 -4.61 -12.05 -17.06
C GLN A 139 -5.85 -12.86 -16.63
N GLU A 140 -5.67 -14.13 -16.28
CA GLU A 140 -6.71 -14.98 -15.70
C GLU A 140 -7.16 -14.42 -14.35
N ILE A 141 -6.22 -14.06 -13.47
CA ILE A 141 -6.53 -13.45 -12.16
C ILE A 141 -7.28 -12.14 -12.31
N ILE A 142 -6.90 -11.28 -13.25
CA ILE A 142 -7.62 -10.03 -13.54
C ILE A 142 -9.07 -10.33 -13.94
N THR A 143 -9.29 -11.32 -14.80
CA THR A 143 -10.63 -11.74 -15.22
C THR A 143 -11.44 -12.23 -14.02
N LEU A 144 -10.88 -13.11 -13.20
CA LEU A 144 -11.55 -13.67 -12.04
C LEU A 144 -11.84 -12.63 -10.95
N LEU A 145 -10.97 -11.63 -10.75
CA LEU A 145 -11.21 -10.50 -9.86
C LEU A 145 -12.42 -9.68 -10.30
N ASN A 146 -12.52 -9.37 -11.60
CA ASN A 146 -13.65 -8.63 -12.16
C ASN A 146 -14.97 -9.41 -12.03
N GLU A 147 -14.91 -10.73 -12.16
CA GLU A 147 -16.06 -11.63 -11.99
C GLU A 147 -16.35 -11.98 -10.51
N LYS A 148 -15.53 -11.50 -9.57
CA LYS A 148 -15.61 -11.79 -8.13
C LYS A 148 -15.55 -13.30 -7.81
N GLN A 149 -14.79 -14.06 -8.60
CA GLN A 149 -14.61 -15.50 -8.48
C GLN A 149 -13.44 -15.85 -7.55
N TYR A 150 -13.46 -15.34 -6.31
CA TYR A 150 -12.31 -15.40 -5.39
C TYR A 150 -11.84 -16.83 -5.09
N HIS A 151 -12.76 -17.78 -4.94
CA HIS A 151 -12.38 -19.18 -4.70
C HIS A 151 -11.54 -19.79 -5.86
N LYS A 152 -11.80 -19.39 -7.10
CA LYS A 152 -10.96 -19.84 -8.24
C LYS A 152 -9.56 -19.23 -8.19
N ILE A 153 -9.45 -18.00 -7.70
CA ILE A 153 -8.17 -17.32 -7.48
C ILE A 153 -7.38 -18.07 -6.40
N ASP A 154 -8.03 -18.44 -5.28
CA ASP A 154 -7.40 -19.23 -4.21
C ASP A 154 -6.83 -20.55 -4.77
N ILE A 155 -7.58 -21.28 -5.61
CA ILE A 155 -7.10 -22.51 -6.27
C ILE A 155 -5.85 -22.27 -7.12
N ILE A 156 -5.80 -21.16 -7.87
CA ILE A 156 -4.61 -20.79 -8.68
C ILE A 156 -3.43 -20.51 -7.75
N ILE A 157 -3.65 -19.78 -6.66
CA ILE A 157 -2.63 -19.45 -5.66
C ILE A 157 -2.08 -20.73 -5.02
N TYR A 158 -2.93 -21.65 -4.59
CA TYR A 158 -2.50 -22.91 -4.00
C TYR A 158 -1.59 -23.71 -4.94
N LYS A 159 -1.95 -23.79 -6.23
CA LYS A 159 -1.13 -24.44 -7.26
C LYS A 159 0.21 -23.74 -7.46
N LEU A 160 0.25 -22.41 -7.43
CA LEU A 160 1.49 -21.63 -7.57
C LEU A 160 2.46 -21.84 -6.40
N TYR A 161 1.92 -22.08 -5.21
CA TYR A 161 2.68 -22.39 -4.00
C TYR A 161 2.97 -23.88 -3.81
N ASP A 162 2.54 -24.73 -4.74
CA ASP A 162 2.72 -26.19 -4.69
C ASP A 162 2.17 -26.81 -3.41
N LEU A 163 1.01 -26.32 -2.95
CA LEU A 163 0.35 -26.84 -1.75
C LEU A 163 -0.29 -28.20 -2.03
N SER A 164 -0.15 -29.11 -1.07
CA SER A 164 -0.83 -30.40 -1.07
C SER A 164 -2.33 -30.26 -0.76
N ASP A 165 -3.11 -31.27 -1.14
CA ASP A 165 -4.55 -31.32 -0.83
C ASP A 165 -4.81 -31.21 0.68
N GLU A 166 -3.95 -31.83 1.50
CA GLU A 166 -4.04 -31.76 2.98
C GLU A 166 -3.84 -30.33 3.50
N GLU A 167 -2.89 -29.58 2.93
CA GLU A 167 -2.65 -28.18 3.29
C GLU A 167 -3.78 -27.26 2.82
N VAL A 168 -4.31 -27.50 1.61
CA VAL A 168 -5.46 -26.77 1.09
C VAL A 168 -6.69 -27.00 1.96
N ASP A 169 -7.00 -28.25 2.29
CA ASP A 169 -8.12 -28.59 3.18
C ASP A 169 -7.94 -27.94 4.55
N PHE A 170 -6.72 -27.90 5.09
CA PHE A 170 -6.44 -27.20 6.33
C PHE A 170 -6.78 -25.70 6.21
N ILE A 171 -6.25 -25.01 5.18
CA ILE A 171 -6.45 -23.57 4.97
C ILE A 171 -7.92 -23.21 4.76
N GLU A 172 -8.67 -24.03 4.03
CA GLU A 172 -10.08 -23.78 3.73
C GLU A 172 -10.98 -23.85 4.97
N ASN A 173 -10.52 -24.50 6.05
CA ASN A 173 -11.25 -24.72 7.30
C ASN A 173 -10.75 -23.88 8.50
N ILE A 174 -9.86 -22.90 8.26
CA ILE A 174 -9.31 -21.98 9.28
C ILE A 174 -10.32 -20.92 9.76
#